data_AF-A0A9E5M9P7-F1
#
_entry.id   AF-A0A9E5M9P7-F1
#
_cell.length_a   1.000
_cell.length_b   1.000
_cell.length_c   1.000
_cell.angle_alpha   90.00
_cell.angle_beta   90.00
_cell.angle_gamma   90.00
#
_symmetry.space_group_name_H-M   'P 1'
#
loop_
_entity.id
_entity.type
_entity.pdbx_description
1 polymer ?
#
loop_
_entity_poly.entity_id
_entity_poly.type
_entity_poly.pdbx_seq_one_letter_code
_entity_poly.pdbx_strand_id
1 'polypeptide(L)'
;VAVRMLGQKLGMALTGILGGVASSTATTLAMSRESKKEPILAGDCSLAVVLSCTVMLWRVAFLATVVDPAIFMKLAVPFGWMSIPGTAFCLWRVWYHGKGHPKGQVVAYRNPLSLRDAIQFALFYALIVYLVKVASDRFGETGLSAVSAFSGLMDLDAISLSLSRMAQDPGMMNLAIQGILIATLANTLLKSSIAAVFGNGVLRARVLPVLGVTALIGIGMLFLK
;
A
#
# COMPACT_ATOMS: atom_id res chain seq x y z
N VAL A 1 30.08 1.99 -16.55
CA VAL A 1 29.49 0.83 -15.84
C VAL A 1 28.66 1.24 -14.62
N ALA A 2 29.16 2.11 -13.73
CA ALA A 2 28.39 2.66 -12.59
C ALA A 2 27.06 3.33 -13.00
N VAL A 3 27.04 4.10 -14.10
CA VAL A 3 25.83 4.78 -14.60
C VAL A 3 24.76 3.79 -15.14
N ARG A 4 25.15 2.65 -15.70
CA ARG A 4 24.19 1.59 -16.14
C ARG A 4 23.60 0.81 -14.97
N MET A 5 24.37 0.59 -13.90
CA MET A 5 23.91 -0.07 -12.67
C MET A 5 23.02 0.85 -11.83
N LEU A 6 23.32 2.15 -11.79
CA LEU A 6 22.42 3.17 -11.24
C LEU A 6 21.12 3.24 -12.04
N GLY A 7 21.18 3.20 -13.38
CA GLY A 7 20.00 3.27 -14.25
C GLY A 7 18.96 2.16 -14.04
N GLN A 8 19.35 0.93 -13.70
CA GLN A 8 18.40 -0.18 -13.46
C GLN A 8 17.81 -0.16 -12.04
N LYS A 9 18.61 0.22 -11.03
CA LYS A 9 18.12 0.44 -9.66
C LYS A 9 17.16 1.63 -9.58
N LEU A 10 17.51 2.73 -10.26
CA LEU A 10 16.60 3.83 -10.51
C LEU A 10 15.38 3.32 -11.28
N GLY A 11 15.53 2.46 -12.29
CA GLY A 11 14.41 1.90 -13.05
C GLY A 11 13.35 1.23 -12.17
N MET A 12 13.74 0.33 -11.26
CA MET A 12 12.76 -0.35 -10.37
C MET A 12 12.30 0.50 -9.20
N ALA A 13 13.14 1.39 -8.66
CA ALA A 13 12.72 2.37 -7.66
C ALA A 13 11.73 3.38 -8.26
N LEU A 14 12.00 3.88 -9.47
CA LEU A 14 11.10 4.72 -10.26
C LEU A 14 9.84 3.96 -10.64
N THR A 15 9.90 2.67 -10.97
CA THR A 15 8.71 1.85 -11.21
C THR A 15 7.87 1.70 -9.94
N GLY A 16 8.51 1.55 -8.77
CA GLY A 16 7.82 1.53 -7.48
C GLY A 16 7.20 2.89 -7.11
N ILE A 17 7.90 3.99 -7.38
CA ILE A 17 7.40 5.36 -7.13
C ILE A 17 6.29 5.70 -8.12
N LEU A 18 6.52 5.61 -9.42
CA LEU A 18 5.53 5.88 -10.48
C LEU A 18 4.34 4.93 -10.36
N GLY A 19 4.60 3.65 -10.09
CA GLY A 19 3.58 2.65 -9.82
C GLY A 19 2.81 2.95 -8.53
N GLY A 20 3.46 3.45 -7.47
CA GLY A 20 2.79 3.90 -6.25
C GLY A 20 1.96 5.16 -6.42
N VAL A 21 2.42 6.09 -7.26
CA VAL A 21 1.67 7.28 -7.65
C VAL A 21 0.45 6.90 -8.49
N ALA A 22 0.58 5.96 -9.44
CA ALA A 22 -0.52 5.52 -10.29
C ALA A 22 -1.49 4.55 -9.56
N SER A 23 -1.00 3.40 -9.09
CA SER A 23 -1.78 2.43 -8.31
C SER A 23 -0.87 1.48 -7.53
N SER A 24 -0.79 1.69 -6.21
CA SER A 24 0.02 0.84 -5.34
C SER A 24 -0.49 -0.60 -5.25
N THR A 25 -1.79 -0.84 -5.46
CA THR A 25 -2.38 -2.19 -5.54
C THR A 25 -1.95 -2.92 -6.80
N ALA A 26 -2.03 -2.26 -7.96
CA ALA A 26 -1.59 -2.85 -9.23
C ALA A 26 -0.08 -3.15 -9.20
N THR A 27 0.71 -2.23 -8.67
CA THR A 27 2.15 -2.41 -8.48
C THR A 27 2.46 -3.60 -7.58
N THR A 28 1.75 -3.74 -6.46
CA THR A 28 1.93 -4.87 -5.54
C THR A 28 1.64 -6.20 -6.23
N LEU A 29 0.55 -6.28 -6.98
CA LEU A 29 0.18 -7.49 -7.71
C LEU A 29 1.19 -7.84 -8.81
N ALA A 30 1.54 -6.87 -9.65
CA ALA A 30 2.47 -7.06 -10.75
C ALA A 30 3.84 -7.55 -10.25
N MET A 31 4.40 -6.87 -9.25
CA MET A 31 5.70 -7.22 -8.66
C MET A 31 5.66 -8.54 -7.90
N SER A 32 4.53 -8.87 -7.25
CA SER A 32 4.34 -10.17 -6.62
C SER A 32 4.39 -11.30 -7.64
N ARG A 33 3.66 -11.17 -8.75
CA ARG A 33 3.70 -12.15 -9.85
C ARG A 33 5.06 -12.25 -10.50
N GLU A 34 5.70 -11.11 -10.74
CA GLU A 34 7.03 -11.07 -11.35
C GLU A 34 8.07 -11.79 -10.48
N SER A 35 8.00 -11.64 -9.16
CA SER A 35 8.88 -12.36 -8.23
C SER A 35 8.76 -13.88 -8.32
N LYS A 36 7.59 -14.42 -8.71
CA LYS A 36 7.40 -15.87 -8.94
C LYS A 36 7.96 -16.32 -10.28
N LYS A 37 7.82 -15.50 -11.32
CA LYS A 37 8.33 -15.81 -12.66
C LYS A 37 9.86 -15.75 -12.70
N GLU A 38 10.42 -14.72 -12.08
CA GLU A 38 11.86 -14.44 -12.05
C GLU A 38 12.34 -14.35 -10.59
N PRO A 39 12.66 -15.48 -9.93
CA PRO A 39 13.06 -15.48 -8.52
C PRO A 39 14.31 -14.64 -8.21
N ILE A 40 15.19 -14.45 -9.21
CA ILE A 40 16.36 -13.56 -9.13
C ILE A 40 15.96 -12.10 -8.88
N LEU A 41 14.84 -11.66 -9.43
CA LEU A 41 14.33 -10.29 -9.30
C LEU A 41 13.44 -10.09 -8.07
N ALA A 42 13.12 -11.15 -7.34
CA ALA A 42 12.22 -11.08 -6.18
C ALA A 42 12.71 -10.14 -5.10
N GLY A 43 14.04 -10.04 -4.98
CA GLY A 43 14.67 -9.01 -4.18
C GLY A 43 14.17 -7.66 -4.62
N ASP A 44 14.45 -7.26 -5.86
CA ASP A 44 14.07 -5.99 -6.48
C ASP A 44 12.58 -5.66 -6.44
N CYS A 45 11.73 -6.63 -6.78
CA CYS A 45 10.27 -6.52 -6.66
C CYS A 45 9.83 -6.12 -5.24
N SER A 46 10.49 -6.62 -4.19
CA SER A 46 10.11 -6.29 -2.81
C SER A 46 10.28 -4.80 -2.47
N LEU A 47 11.30 -4.11 -3.02
CA LEU A 47 11.49 -2.67 -2.82
C LEU A 47 10.51 -1.87 -3.65
N ALA A 48 10.19 -2.32 -4.87
CA ALA A 48 9.15 -1.68 -5.66
C ALA A 48 7.81 -1.70 -4.90
N VAL A 49 7.43 -2.84 -4.30
CA VAL A 49 6.22 -2.95 -3.46
C VAL A 49 6.29 -2.04 -2.23
N VAL A 50 7.37 -2.13 -1.44
CA VAL A 50 7.49 -1.35 -0.20
C VAL A 50 7.54 0.16 -0.47
N LEU A 51 8.30 0.60 -1.48
CA LEU A 51 8.30 2.01 -1.90
C LEU A 51 6.90 2.45 -2.33
N SER A 52 6.22 1.63 -3.14
CA SER A 52 4.87 1.94 -3.63
C SER A 52 3.87 2.13 -2.48
N CYS A 53 3.93 1.26 -1.45
CA CYS A 53 3.13 1.41 -0.24
C CYS A 53 3.51 2.66 0.58
N THR A 54 4.79 2.99 0.65
CA THR A 54 5.29 4.15 1.40
C THR A 54 4.88 5.47 0.75
N VAL A 55 4.99 5.55 -0.58
CA VAL A 55 4.52 6.70 -1.39
C VAL A 55 3.02 6.89 -1.25
N MET A 56 2.24 5.82 -1.19
CA MET A 56 0.80 5.90 -1.01
C MET A 56 0.40 6.63 0.28
N LEU A 57 1.08 6.38 1.42
CA LEU A 57 0.77 7.06 2.68
C LEU A 57 0.86 8.59 2.52
N TRP A 58 1.95 9.05 1.91
CA TRP A 58 2.15 10.49 1.63
C TRP A 58 1.19 11.03 0.57
N ARG A 59 0.86 10.23 -0.45
CA ARG A 59 -0.14 10.57 -1.47
C ARG A 59 -1.51 10.82 -0.85
N VAL A 60 -1.95 9.95 0.06
CA VAL A 60 -3.23 10.07 0.75
C VAL A 60 -3.26 11.29 1.67
N ALA A 61 -2.19 11.54 2.44
CA ALA A 61 -2.08 12.76 3.24
C ALA A 61 -2.17 14.01 2.35
N PHE A 62 -1.47 14.03 1.22
CA PHE A 62 -1.49 15.16 0.30
C PHE A 62 -2.88 15.38 -0.31
N LEU A 63 -3.56 14.32 -0.77
CA LEU A 63 -4.92 14.40 -1.29
C LEU A 63 -5.90 14.93 -0.24
N ALA A 64 -5.74 14.50 1.01
CA ALA A 64 -6.56 14.98 2.12
C ALA A 64 -6.36 16.49 2.38
N THR A 65 -5.12 17.01 2.29
CA THR A 65 -4.80 18.44 2.44
C THR A 65 -5.48 19.31 1.40
N VAL A 66 -5.61 18.83 0.16
CA VAL A 66 -6.26 19.59 -0.93
C VAL A 66 -7.73 19.88 -0.60
N VAL A 67 -8.37 19.02 0.19
CA VAL A 67 -9.76 19.17 0.61
C VAL A 67 -9.89 19.96 1.91
N ASP A 68 -9.07 19.62 2.91
CA ASP A 68 -9.04 20.31 4.19
C ASP A 68 -7.59 20.39 4.71
N PRO A 69 -6.95 21.58 4.68
CA PRO A 69 -5.59 21.75 5.19
C PRO A 69 -5.43 21.38 6.67
N ALA A 70 -6.48 21.49 7.49
CA ALA A 70 -6.42 21.20 8.91
C ALA A 70 -6.24 19.70 9.19
N ILE A 71 -6.72 18.83 8.29
CA ILE A 71 -6.58 17.38 8.42
C ILE A 71 -5.12 16.92 8.23
N PHE A 72 -4.32 17.69 7.49
CA PHE A 72 -2.95 17.33 7.15
C PHE A 72 -2.09 17.14 8.39
N MET A 73 -2.07 18.12 9.31
CA MET A 73 -1.24 18.01 10.52
C MET A 73 -1.65 16.82 11.38
N LYS A 74 -2.94 16.49 11.41
CA LYS A 74 -3.46 15.36 12.18
C LYS A 74 -3.18 14.01 11.52
N LEU A 75 -3.05 13.93 10.19
CA LEU A 75 -2.67 12.71 9.47
C LEU A 75 -1.17 12.56 9.26
N ALA A 76 -0.41 13.66 9.24
CA ALA A 76 1.03 13.66 9.01
C ALA A 76 1.78 12.91 10.11
N VAL A 77 1.34 13.03 11.37
CA VAL A 77 1.92 12.28 12.49
C VAL A 77 1.72 10.77 12.33
N PRO A 78 0.49 10.23 12.24
CA PRO A 78 0.30 8.79 12.13
C PRO A 78 0.89 8.22 10.84
N PHE A 79 0.77 8.91 9.69
CA PHE A 79 1.40 8.44 8.45
C PHE A 79 2.91 8.55 8.46
N GLY A 80 3.47 9.57 9.13
CA GLY A 80 4.90 9.69 9.38
C GLY A 80 5.45 8.45 10.08
N TRP A 81 4.84 8.06 11.20
CA TRP A 81 5.20 6.85 11.93
C TRP A 81 5.00 5.57 11.11
N MET A 82 3.87 5.44 10.41
CA MET A 82 3.59 4.29 9.55
C MET A 82 4.57 4.14 8.38
N SER A 83 5.20 5.23 7.94
CA SER A 83 6.17 5.23 6.84
C SER A 83 7.56 4.75 7.22
N ILE A 84 7.91 4.78 8.51
CA ILE A 84 9.26 4.44 9.03
C ILE A 84 9.71 3.03 8.63
N PRO A 85 8.90 1.97 8.79
CA PRO A 85 9.34 0.61 8.43
C PRO A 85 9.66 0.50 6.94
N GLY A 86 8.87 1.16 6.09
CA GLY A 86 9.05 1.16 4.64
C GLY A 86 10.29 1.92 4.20
N THR A 87 10.49 3.12 4.74
CA THR A 87 11.69 3.94 4.45
C THR A 87 12.96 3.27 4.97
N ALA A 88 12.94 2.74 6.19
CA ALA A 88 14.07 2.02 6.78
C ALA A 88 14.46 0.79 5.94
N PHE A 89 13.47 0.00 5.50
CA PHE A 89 13.72 -1.16 4.61
C PHE A 89 14.35 -0.73 3.28
N CYS A 90 13.84 0.34 2.67
CA CYS A 90 14.36 0.84 1.40
C CYS A 90 15.79 1.36 1.53
N LEU A 91 16.07 2.14 2.58
CA LEU A 91 17.41 2.65 2.88
C LEU A 91 18.40 1.51 3.16
N TRP A 92 18.04 0.57 4.04
CA TRP A 92 18.85 -0.60 4.36
C TRP A 92 19.23 -1.38 3.09
N ARG A 93 18.26 -1.60 2.20
CA ARG A 93 18.49 -2.41 1.02
C ARG A 93 19.31 -1.69 -0.07
N VAL A 94 19.13 -0.37 -0.21
CA VAL A 94 19.98 0.45 -1.09
C VAL A 94 21.43 0.45 -0.60
N TRP A 95 21.63 0.47 0.73
CA TRP A 95 22.95 0.57 1.35
C TRP A 95 23.71 -0.77 1.36
N TYR A 96 23.05 -1.88 1.72
CA TYR A 96 23.73 -3.19 1.87
C TYR A 96 23.75 -4.08 0.62
N HIS A 97 22.74 -3.98 -0.26
CA HIS A 97 22.61 -4.88 -1.41
C HIS A 97 22.84 -4.16 -2.76
N GLY A 98 23.81 -3.24 -2.79
CA GLY A 98 24.19 -2.48 -3.97
C GLY A 98 24.74 -3.27 -5.17
N LYS A 99 24.78 -4.61 -5.14
CA LYS A 99 25.22 -5.45 -6.27
C LYS A 99 23.99 -5.95 -7.03
N GLY A 100 23.52 -5.16 -7.99
CA GLY A 100 22.41 -5.54 -8.87
C GLY A 100 22.81 -6.67 -9.82
N HIS A 101 21.91 -7.63 -10.03
CA HIS A 101 22.11 -8.69 -11.02
C HIS A 101 22.07 -8.10 -12.44
N PRO A 102 22.96 -8.54 -13.34
CA PRO A 102 23.03 -8.03 -14.71
C PRO A 102 21.91 -8.64 -15.53
N LYS A 103 20.76 -7.96 -15.63
CA LYS A 103 19.78 -8.04 -16.73
C LYS A 103 18.62 -7.08 -16.45
N GLY A 104 18.75 -5.85 -16.94
CA GLY A 104 17.60 -4.97 -17.10
C GLY A 104 16.85 -5.39 -18.34
N GLN A 105 15.72 -6.06 -18.14
CA GLN A 105 14.62 -5.90 -19.06
C GLN A 105 13.72 -4.84 -18.45
N VAL A 106 13.58 -3.73 -19.17
CA VAL A 106 12.44 -2.83 -19.01
C VAL A 106 11.23 -3.75 -19.11
N VAL A 107 10.51 -3.93 -18.00
CA VAL A 107 9.31 -4.77 -17.98
C VAL A 107 8.37 -4.14 -18.98
N ALA A 108 8.30 -4.72 -20.18
CA ALA A 108 7.32 -4.34 -21.17
C ALA A 108 5.96 -4.44 -20.46
N TYR A 109 5.22 -3.34 -20.47
CA TYR A 109 3.86 -3.24 -19.94
C TYR A 109 2.97 -4.17 -20.77
N ARG A 110 3.08 -5.48 -20.52
CA ARG A 110 2.36 -6.52 -21.24
C ARG A 110 1.23 -6.93 -20.32
N ASN A 111 0.02 -6.58 -20.73
CA ASN A 111 -1.24 -6.73 -20.01
C ASN A 111 -1.19 -7.86 -18.95
N PRO A 112 -0.92 -7.53 -17.67
CA PRO A 112 -0.48 -8.48 -16.63
C PRO A 112 -1.63 -9.28 -16.01
N LEU A 113 -2.83 -9.19 -16.58
CA LEU A 113 -4.02 -9.93 -16.22
C LEU A 113 -4.12 -11.17 -17.10
N SER A 114 -3.45 -12.27 -16.73
CA SER A 114 -3.89 -13.57 -17.23
C SER A 114 -5.30 -13.83 -16.69
N LEU A 115 -6.19 -14.43 -17.47
CA LEU A 115 -7.59 -14.66 -17.06
C LEU A 115 -7.69 -15.41 -15.72
N ARG A 116 -6.82 -16.39 -15.51
CA ARG A 116 -6.70 -17.16 -14.25
C ARG A 116 -6.37 -16.27 -13.05
N ASP A 117 -5.41 -15.40 -13.25
CA ASP A 117 -4.91 -14.43 -12.28
C ASP A 117 -5.97 -13.37 -11.91
N ALA A 118 -6.77 -12.95 -12.90
CA ALA A 118 -7.89 -12.05 -12.71
C ALA A 118 -9.01 -12.73 -11.89
N ILE A 119 -9.32 -14.00 -12.19
CA ILE A 119 -10.32 -14.78 -11.46
C ILE A 119 -9.92 -14.99 -9.99
N GLN A 120 -8.65 -15.34 -9.71
CA GLN A 120 -8.16 -15.49 -8.34
C GLN A 120 -8.26 -14.18 -7.54
N PHE A 121 -7.94 -13.06 -8.17
CA PHE A 121 -8.10 -11.73 -7.57
C PHE A 121 -9.57 -11.41 -7.30
N ALA A 122 -10.45 -11.62 -8.29
CA ALA A 122 -11.89 -11.38 -8.16
C ALA A 122 -12.51 -12.22 -7.03
N LEU A 123 -12.10 -13.48 -6.88
CA LEU A 123 -12.61 -14.38 -5.84
C LEU A 123 -12.15 -13.95 -4.43
N PHE A 124 -10.87 -13.60 -4.29
CA PHE A 124 -10.33 -13.08 -3.03
C PHE A 124 -10.97 -11.73 -2.65
N TYR A 125 -11.14 -10.85 -3.64
CA TYR A 125 -11.82 -9.57 -3.49
C TYR A 125 -13.29 -9.74 -3.08
N ALA A 126 -14.02 -10.64 -3.73
CA ALA A 126 -15.41 -10.97 -3.38
C ALA A 126 -15.52 -11.51 -1.95
N LEU A 127 -14.59 -12.35 -1.51
CA LEU A 127 -14.54 -12.84 -0.13
C LEU A 127 -14.38 -11.70 0.87
N ILE A 128 -13.46 -10.77 0.61
CA ILE A 128 -13.26 -9.60 1.47
C ILE A 128 -14.53 -8.74 1.53
N VAL A 129 -15.10 -8.38 0.37
CA VAL A 129 -16.33 -7.58 0.30
C VAL A 129 -17.50 -8.27 1.00
N TYR A 130 -17.61 -9.59 0.90
CA TYR A 130 -18.62 -10.36 1.64
C TYR A 130 -18.40 -10.27 3.16
N LEU A 131 -17.19 -10.55 3.64
CA LEU A 131 -16.88 -10.58 5.08
C LEU A 131 -17.21 -9.27 5.76
N VAL A 132 -16.90 -8.15 5.11
CA VAL A 132 -17.17 -6.86 5.72
C VAL A 132 -18.63 -6.41 5.51
N LYS A 133 -19.37 -6.87 4.47
CA LYS A 133 -20.83 -6.57 4.31
C LYS A 133 -21.60 -7.10 5.50
N VAL A 134 -21.26 -8.32 5.89
CA VAL A 134 -21.77 -8.98 7.10
C VAL A 134 -21.41 -8.19 8.36
N ALA A 135 -20.23 -7.56 8.42
CA ALA A 135 -19.86 -6.71 9.55
C ALA A 135 -20.61 -5.36 9.56
N SER A 136 -20.73 -4.67 8.43
CA SER A 136 -21.37 -3.34 8.35
C SER A 136 -22.85 -3.36 8.71
N ASP A 137 -23.58 -4.40 8.29
CA ASP A 137 -25.01 -4.53 8.56
C ASP A 137 -25.32 -4.77 10.06
N ARG A 138 -24.30 -5.07 10.88
CA ARG A 138 -24.46 -5.41 12.30
C ARG A 138 -24.10 -4.30 13.30
N PHE A 139 -23.39 -3.22 12.93
CA PHE A 139 -22.66 -2.40 13.94
C PHE A 139 -22.78 -0.84 13.93
N GLY A 140 -23.68 -0.14 13.21
CA GLY A 140 -24.03 1.27 13.55
C GLY A 140 -22.93 2.35 13.37
N GLU A 141 -22.46 3.08 14.41
CA GLU A 141 -21.29 4.01 14.32
C GLU A 141 -20.00 3.29 13.87
N THR A 142 -19.90 2.01 14.19
CA THR A 142 -18.91 1.09 13.62
C THR A 142 -19.09 0.91 12.11
N GLY A 143 -20.24 1.30 11.57
CA GLY A 143 -20.57 1.34 10.15
C GLY A 143 -19.74 2.35 9.37
N LEU A 144 -19.40 3.52 9.93
CA LEU A 144 -18.46 4.42 9.26
C LEU A 144 -17.06 3.79 9.19
N SER A 145 -16.61 3.16 10.27
CA SER A 145 -15.36 2.39 10.32
C SER A 145 -15.38 1.21 9.35
N ALA A 146 -16.50 0.49 9.26
CA ALA A 146 -16.69 -0.61 8.32
C ALA A 146 -16.64 -0.09 6.88
N VAL A 147 -17.48 0.89 6.52
CA VAL A 147 -17.51 1.56 5.21
C VAL A 147 -16.13 2.07 4.81
N SER A 148 -15.40 2.66 5.76
CA SER A 148 -14.03 3.13 5.53
C SER A 148 -13.08 1.97 5.25
N ALA A 149 -13.18 0.88 6.01
CA ALA A 149 -12.38 -0.33 5.77
C ALA A 149 -12.64 -0.90 4.36
N PHE A 150 -13.90 -1.07 3.93
CA PHE A 150 -14.18 -1.59 2.58
C PHE A 150 -13.74 -0.66 1.49
N SER A 151 -14.13 0.62 1.60
CA SER A 151 -13.86 1.57 0.55
C SER A 151 -12.35 1.73 0.45
N GLY A 152 -11.63 1.66 1.57
CA GLY A 152 -10.17 1.58 1.62
C GLY A 152 -9.59 0.35 0.92
N LEU A 153 -10.26 -0.81 0.97
CA LEU A 153 -9.84 -2.01 0.21
C LEU A 153 -10.00 -1.80 -1.30
N MET A 154 -11.07 -1.10 -1.73
CA MET A 154 -11.36 -0.86 -3.13
C MET A 154 -10.54 0.30 -3.71
N ASP A 155 -10.71 1.48 -3.14
CA ASP A 155 -10.10 2.74 -3.55
C ASP A 155 -9.86 3.63 -2.31
N LEU A 156 -8.63 3.59 -1.82
CA LEU A 156 -8.20 4.39 -0.69
C LEU A 156 -8.27 5.90 -0.99
N ASP A 157 -8.02 6.33 -2.23
CA ASP A 157 -7.97 7.74 -2.56
C ASP A 157 -9.39 8.34 -2.51
N ALA A 158 -10.38 7.64 -3.07
CA ALA A 158 -11.77 8.07 -3.08
C ALA A 158 -12.36 8.20 -1.67
N ILE A 159 -12.16 7.19 -0.80
CA ILE A 159 -12.67 7.24 0.57
C ILE A 159 -11.96 8.31 1.40
N SER A 160 -10.64 8.49 1.22
CA SER A 160 -9.91 9.53 1.93
C SER A 160 -10.39 10.92 1.55
N LEU A 161 -10.62 11.20 0.27
CA LEU A 161 -11.23 12.46 -0.16
C LEU A 161 -12.62 12.69 0.44
N SER A 162 -13.46 11.65 0.46
CA SER A 162 -14.81 11.73 1.03
C SER A 162 -14.78 12.04 2.53
N LEU A 163 -13.91 11.37 3.28
CA LEU A 163 -13.76 11.59 4.72
C LEU A 163 -13.10 12.95 5.02
N SER A 164 -12.17 13.40 4.18
CA SER A 164 -11.60 14.75 4.31
C SER A 164 -12.65 15.85 4.10
N ARG A 165 -13.64 15.65 3.22
CA ARG A 165 -14.78 16.58 3.11
C ARG A 165 -15.62 16.58 4.38
N MET A 166 -15.84 15.40 4.96
CA MET A 166 -16.57 15.28 6.23
C MET A 166 -15.82 15.97 7.38
N ALA A 167 -14.48 15.99 7.36
CA ALA A 167 -13.65 16.64 8.37
C ALA A 167 -13.79 18.17 8.42
N GLN A 168 -14.34 18.80 7.37
CA GLN A 168 -14.61 20.24 7.36
C GLN A 168 -15.65 20.65 8.41
N ASP A 169 -16.49 19.72 8.86
CA ASP A 169 -17.27 19.88 10.08
C ASP A 169 -16.37 19.58 11.31
N PRO A 170 -16.11 20.56 12.20
CA PRO A 170 -15.25 20.37 13.37
C PRO A 170 -15.68 19.19 14.26
N GLY A 171 -16.98 18.88 14.33
CA GLY A 171 -17.50 17.75 15.11
C GLY A 171 -17.12 16.39 14.52
N MET A 172 -16.84 16.32 13.23
CA MET A 172 -16.60 15.08 12.48
C MET A 172 -15.13 14.84 12.16
N MET A 173 -14.24 15.82 12.36
CA MET A 173 -12.79 15.74 12.14
C MET A 173 -12.16 14.46 12.73
N ASN A 174 -12.50 14.13 13.97
CA ASN A 174 -11.93 12.97 14.65
C ASN A 174 -12.38 11.63 14.05
N LEU A 175 -13.63 11.55 13.57
CA LEU A 175 -14.20 10.37 12.91
C LEU A 175 -13.64 10.21 11.50
N ALA A 176 -13.46 11.31 10.77
CA ALA A 176 -12.83 11.31 9.46
C ALA A 176 -11.40 10.77 9.50
N ILE A 177 -10.58 11.23 10.47
CA ILE A 177 -9.20 10.74 10.65
C ILE A 177 -9.19 9.25 10.97
N GLN A 178 -10.07 8.79 11.86
CA GLN A 178 -10.19 7.36 12.19
C GLN A 178 -10.59 6.53 10.97
N GLY A 179 -11.58 6.98 10.20
CA GLY A 179 -11.97 6.32 8.96
C GLY A 179 -10.81 6.22 7.96
N ILE A 180 -10.03 7.29 7.78
CA ILE A 180 -8.86 7.30 6.88
C ILE A 180 -7.79 6.31 7.34
N LEU A 181 -7.52 6.25 8.64
CA LEU A 181 -6.56 5.30 9.21
C LEU A 181 -7.03 3.85 9.04
N ILE A 182 -8.31 3.58 9.30
CA ILE A 182 -8.92 2.25 9.13
C ILE A 182 -8.90 1.83 7.66
N ALA A 183 -9.25 2.73 6.75
CA ALA A 183 -9.15 2.51 5.31
C ALA A 183 -7.72 2.17 4.88
N THR A 184 -6.74 2.90 5.41
CA THR A 184 -5.31 2.70 5.13
C THR A 184 -4.82 1.34 5.65
N LEU A 185 -5.24 0.94 6.86
CA LEU A 185 -4.94 -0.37 7.44
C LEU A 185 -5.53 -1.49 6.59
N ALA A 186 -6.81 -1.38 6.22
CA ALA A 186 -7.47 -2.37 5.37
C ALA A 186 -6.75 -2.52 4.02
N ASN A 187 -6.38 -1.41 3.38
CA ASN A 187 -5.62 -1.42 2.14
C ASN A 187 -4.21 -2.05 2.29
N THR A 188 -3.54 -1.80 3.42
CA THR A 188 -2.24 -2.41 3.76
C THR A 188 -2.35 -3.92 3.96
N LEU A 189 -3.45 -4.37 4.59
CA LEU A 189 -3.76 -5.79 4.74
C LEU A 189 -4.04 -6.46 3.38
N LEU A 190 -4.75 -5.78 2.48
CA LEU A 190 -4.97 -6.28 1.12
C LEU A 190 -3.64 -6.49 0.39
N LYS A 191 -2.73 -5.51 0.44
CA LYS A 191 -1.41 -5.62 -0.20
C LYS A 191 -0.54 -6.70 0.42
N SER A 192 -0.57 -6.83 1.74
CA SER A 192 0.07 -7.93 2.45
C SER A 192 -0.45 -9.27 1.96
N SER A 193 -1.76 -9.40 1.80
CA SER A 193 -2.41 -10.61 1.30
C SER A 193 -2.03 -10.92 -0.15
N ILE A 194 -1.97 -9.90 -1.02
CA ILE A 194 -1.50 -10.03 -2.40
C ILE A 194 -0.05 -10.54 -2.41
N ALA A 195 0.84 -9.93 -1.61
CA ALA A 195 2.23 -10.37 -1.50
C ALA A 195 2.34 -11.81 -0.95
N ALA A 196 1.52 -12.16 0.03
CA ALA A 196 1.45 -13.50 0.61
C ALA A 196 0.98 -14.56 -0.40
N VAL A 197 -0.04 -14.28 -1.21
CA VAL A 197 -0.61 -15.25 -2.16
C VAL A 197 0.22 -15.32 -3.44
N PHE A 198 0.52 -14.15 -4.03
CA PHE A 198 1.10 -14.05 -5.36
C PHE A 198 2.63 -13.88 -5.37
N GLY A 199 3.26 -13.49 -4.26
CA GLY A 199 4.71 -13.35 -4.16
C GLY A 199 5.44 -14.69 -4.02
N ASN A 200 6.73 -14.71 -4.33
CA ASN A 200 7.61 -15.83 -4.00
C ASN A 200 8.10 -15.76 -2.53
N GLY A 201 8.82 -16.80 -2.06
CA GLY A 201 9.29 -16.87 -0.66
C GLY A 201 10.14 -15.68 -0.22
N VAL A 202 11.04 -15.20 -1.08
CA VAL A 202 11.92 -14.04 -0.79
C VAL A 202 11.12 -12.76 -0.68
N LEU A 203 10.17 -12.53 -1.59
CA LEU A 203 9.30 -11.35 -1.56
C LEU A 203 8.43 -11.35 -0.30
N ARG A 204 7.81 -12.50 0.03
CA ARG A 204 6.97 -12.65 1.24
C ARG A 204 7.76 -12.36 2.51
N ALA A 205 8.94 -12.97 2.66
CA ALA A 205 9.80 -12.80 3.83
C ALA A 205 10.27 -11.36 4.04
N ARG A 206 10.30 -10.54 2.98
CA ARG A 206 10.71 -9.13 3.04
C ARG A 206 9.53 -8.17 3.19
N VAL A 207 8.45 -8.38 2.45
CA VAL A 207 7.31 -7.46 2.41
C VAL A 207 6.41 -7.63 3.64
N LEU A 208 6.13 -8.86 4.07
CA LEU A 208 5.17 -9.11 5.16
C LEU A 208 5.61 -8.52 6.50
N PRO A 209 6.88 -8.62 6.95
CA PRO A 209 7.30 -7.97 8.18
C PRO A 209 7.17 -6.44 8.11
N VAL A 210 7.54 -5.84 6.97
CA VAL A 210 7.48 -4.38 6.80
C VAL A 210 6.04 -3.89 6.87
N LEU A 211 5.14 -4.48 6.07
CA LEU A 211 3.73 -4.09 6.07
C LEU A 211 3.03 -4.47 7.38
N GLY A 212 3.44 -5.56 8.03
CA GLY A 212 2.97 -5.96 9.34
C GLY A 212 3.32 -4.94 10.42
N VAL A 213 4.58 -4.49 10.48
CA VAL A 213 5.01 -3.44 11.42
C VAL A 213 4.30 -2.11 11.10
N THR A 214 4.16 -1.75 9.82
CA THR A 214 3.37 -0.56 9.41
C THR A 214 1.92 -0.65 9.90
N ALA A 215 1.28 -1.82 9.78
CA ALA A 215 -0.08 -2.03 10.28
C ALA A 215 -0.16 -1.95 11.81
N LEU A 216 0.80 -2.54 12.54
CA LEU A 216 0.85 -2.47 14.00
C LEU A 216 1.02 -1.03 14.50
N ILE A 217 1.86 -0.24 13.84
CA ILE A 217 2.01 1.19 14.16
C ILE A 217 0.69 1.93 13.90
N GLY A 218 0.02 1.68 12.77
CA GLY A 218 -1.26 2.29 12.47
C GLY A 218 -2.36 1.92 13.48
N ILE A 219 -2.38 0.67 13.95
CA ILE A 219 -3.27 0.23 15.03
C ILE A 219 -2.92 0.96 16.33
N GLY A 220 -1.64 1.05 16.71
CA GLY A 220 -1.21 1.81 17.88
C GLY A 220 -1.64 3.28 17.84
N MET A 221 -1.56 3.91 16.67
CA MET A 221 -2.01 5.29 16.45
C MET A 221 -3.53 5.47 16.58
N LEU A 222 -4.32 4.42 16.34
CA LEU A 222 -5.77 4.46 16.60
C LEU A 222 -6.09 4.46 18.11
N PHE A 223 -5.25 3.81 18.92
CA PHE A 223 -5.43 3.70 20.38
C PHE A 223 -4.76 4.82 21.18
N LEU A 224 -3.85 5.60 20.59
CA LEU A 224 -3.12 6.71 21.22
C LEU A 224 -3.95 8.00 21.37
N LYS A 225 -5.29 7.89 21.46
CA LYS A 225 -6.21 9.01 21.71
C LYS A 225 -6.62 9.08 23.17
#